data_AF-A0A962TIX7-F1
#
_entry.id   AF-A0A962TIX7-F1
#
_cell.length_a   1.000
_cell.length_b   1.000
_cell.length_c   1.000
_cell.angle_alpha   90.00
_cell.angle_beta   90.00
_cell.angle_gamma   90.00
#
_symmetry.space_group_name_H-M   'P 1'
#
loop_
_entity.id
_entity.type
_entity.pdbx_description
1 polymer ?
#
loop_
_entity_poly.entity_id
_entity_poly.type
_entity_poly.pdbx_seq_one_letter_code
_entity_poly.pdbx_strand_id
1 'polypeptide(L)'
;MKRVKSGGGWPAVQYVWQKACQAGPLRLYRAMRSKNTCKSCALGMGGQKGGMVNEAGQFPQVCIKSLQAMAGDLQGAIPAEFWSRHAVAGLQSQTSHSLEHSGRLVQPVLLRPGATHFQPVTWTEAFDRIIAKLRAIPPLETFWYFSGRSSNEASFLLQLFARLYGSNHVNNVSYYCHQASGAGLTSVTGSGTATLTLDDLQHADVIFIIGGNPASNHPRLMHVLMHTRQRGGQVVVINPVIETG
;
A
#
# COMPACT_ATOMS: atom_id res chain seq x y z
N MET A 1 -13.61 19.37 -7.82
CA MET A 1 -12.60 18.71 -8.69
C MET A 1 -13.24 18.35 -10.01
N LYS A 2 -12.60 18.60 -11.16
CA LYS A 2 -13.11 18.15 -12.48
C LYS A 2 -13.18 16.61 -12.48
N ARG A 3 -14.27 16.04 -12.99
CA ARG A 3 -14.43 14.58 -13.13
C ARG A 3 -13.31 14.04 -14.02
N VAL A 4 -12.56 13.06 -13.51
CA VAL A 4 -11.47 12.41 -14.26
C VAL A 4 -12.10 11.68 -15.45
N LYS A 5 -11.68 12.01 -16.67
CA LYS A 5 -12.25 11.46 -17.91
C LYS A 5 -11.53 10.21 -18.43
N SER A 6 -10.32 9.91 -17.95
CA SER A 6 -9.56 8.73 -18.35
C SER A 6 -8.70 8.20 -17.20
N GLY A 7 -8.61 6.87 -17.08
CA GLY A 7 -7.68 6.19 -16.16
C GLY A 7 -6.24 6.08 -16.71
N GLY A 8 -6.02 6.47 -17.96
CA GLY A 8 -4.73 6.37 -18.66
C GLY A 8 -4.50 7.47 -19.71
N GLY A 9 -3.56 7.25 -20.61
CA GLY A 9 -3.22 8.17 -21.71
C GLY A 9 -2.35 9.36 -21.30
N TRP A 10 -2.40 10.45 -22.08
CA TRP A 10 -1.61 11.66 -21.84
C TRP A 10 -1.74 12.27 -20.43
N PRO A 11 -2.93 12.32 -19.80
CA PRO A 11 -3.04 12.79 -18.42
C PRO A 11 -2.22 11.96 -17.43
N ALA A 12 -2.17 10.64 -17.61
CA ALA A 12 -1.35 9.77 -16.78
C ALA A 12 0.16 10.01 -17.02
N VAL A 13 0.57 10.18 -18.28
CA VAL A 13 1.96 10.51 -18.64
C VAL A 13 2.38 11.85 -18.03
N GLN A 14 1.54 12.87 -18.15
CA GLN A 14 1.78 14.20 -17.57
C GLN A 14 1.89 14.12 -16.04
N TYR A 15 1.03 13.33 -15.40
CA TYR A 15 1.09 13.12 -13.95
C TYR A 15 2.38 12.43 -13.52
N VAL A 16 2.80 11.38 -14.22
CA VAL A 16 4.06 10.68 -13.96
C VAL A 16 5.24 11.63 -14.14
N TRP A 17 5.22 12.46 -15.17
CA TRP A 17 6.25 13.49 -15.38
C TRP A 17 6.30 14.49 -14.22
N GLN A 18 5.13 15.01 -13.80
CA GLN A 18 5.05 15.93 -12.66
C GLN A 18 5.63 15.30 -11.39
N LYS A 19 5.30 14.02 -11.10
CA LYS A 19 5.86 13.30 -9.95
C LYS A 19 7.35 13.04 -10.08
N ALA A 20 7.84 12.76 -11.29
CA ALA A 20 9.28 12.63 -11.54
C ALA A 20 10.02 13.94 -11.28
N CYS A 21 9.48 15.08 -11.73
CA CYS A 21 10.04 16.40 -11.44
C CYS A 21 10.07 16.70 -9.93
N GLN A 22 9.00 16.37 -9.20
CA GLN A 22 8.91 16.58 -7.75
C GLN A 22 9.93 15.73 -6.97
N ALA A 23 10.06 14.45 -7.30
CA ALA A 23 10.96 13.52 -6.61
C ALA A 23 12.43 13.61 -7.07
N GLY A 24 12.69 14.30 -8.18
CA GLY A 24 13.96 14.27 -8.91
C GLY A 24 13.98 13.10 -9.90
N PRO A 25 13.99 13.35 -11.23
CA PRO A 25 13.78 12.31 -12.24
C PRO A 25 14.79 11.14 -12.15
N LEU A 26 16.07 11.46 -11.95
CA LEU A 26 17.12 10.45 -11.79
C LEU A 26 16.98 9.65 -10.49
N ARG A 27 16.56 10.29 -9.39
CA ARG A 27 16.32 9.62 -8.10
C ARG A 27 15.13 8.67 -8.21
N LEU A 28 14.03 9.14 -8.80
CA LEU A 28 12.85 8.31 -9.04
C LEU A 28 13.18 7.14 -9.96
N TYR A 29 13.88 7.38 -11.07
CA TYR A 29 14.28 6.31 -11.98
C TYR A 29 15.14 5.24 -11.29
N ARG A 30 16.15 5.65 -10.49
CA ARG A 30 16.98 4.71 -9.71
C ARG A 30 16.15 3.92 -8.70
N ALA A 31 15.24 4.57 -7.99
CA ALA A 31 14.36 3.92 -7.02
C ALA A 31 13.43 2.89 -7.70
N MET A 32 12.80 3.29 -8.81
CA MET A 32 11.94 2.43 -9.63
C MET A 32 12.70 1.24 -10.24
N ARG A 33 14.01 1.37 -10.46
CA ARG A 33 14.85 0.28 -10.97
C ARG A 33 15.45 -0.63 -9.91
N SER A 34 15.32 -0.28 -8.63
CA SER A 34 15.87 -1.12 -7.56
C SER A 34 15.18 -2.49 -7.49
N LYS A 35 15.87 -3.46 -6.91
CA LYS A 35 15.34 -4.81 -6.67
C LYS A 35 14.35 -4.75 -5.51
N ASN A 36 13.07 -4.60 -5.84
CA ASN A 36 12.00 -4.55 -4.86
C ASN A 36 10.72 -5.18 -5.43
N THR A 37 9.75 -5.40 -4.57
CA THR A 37 8.37 -5.66 -4.95
C THR A 37 7.59 -4.35 -4.99
N CYS A 38 6.50 -4.32 -5.78
CA CYS A 38 5.64 -3.14 -5.82
C CYS A 38 5.12 -2.84 -4.42
N LYS A 39 5.45 -1.67 -3.89
CA LYS A 39 4.94 -1.29 -2.57
C LYS A 39 3.43 -1.30 -2.56
N SER A 40 2.75 -1.01 -3.68
CA SER A 40 1.29 -0.95 -3.75
C SER A 40 0.58 -2.30 -3.65
N CYS A 41 1.03 -3.29 -4.41
CA CYS A 41 0.32 -4.54 -4.61
C CYS A 41 1.22 -5.78 -4.56
N ALA A 42 2.48 -5.63 -4.12
CA ALA A 42 3.55 -6.63 -4.12
C ALA A 42 3.94 -7.21 -5.50
N LEU A 43 3.19 -6.89 -6.57
CA LEU A 43 3.34 -7.45 -7.91
C LEU A 43 4.02 -6.49 -8.90
N GLY A 44 4.91 -6.98 -9.78
CA GLY A 44 5.35 -6.21 -10.96
C GLY A 44 6.43 -5.16 -10.79
N MET A 45 7.38 -5.34 -9.86
CA MET A 45 8.65 -4.57 -9.87
C MET A 45 9.86 -5.48 -10.12
N GLY A 46 9.63 -6.67 -10.67
CA GLY A 46 10.65 -7.67 -10.98
C GLY A 46 11.19 -8.41 -9.76
N GLY A 47 10.86 -7.98 -8.53
CA GLY A 47 11.37 -8.61 -7.31
C GLY A 47 12.89 -8.64 -7.33
N GLN A 48 13.48 -9.83 -7.35
CA GLN A 48 14.93 -10.03 -7.49
C GLN A 48 15.49 -9.63 -8.88
N LYS A 49 14.66 -9.67 -9.92
CA LYS A 49 14.99 -9.14 -11.26
C LYS A 49 14.97 -7.60 -11.26
N GLY A 50 14.23 -6.97 -10.33
CA GLY A 50 14.08 -5.53 -10.19
C GLY A 50 13.48 -4.85 -11.43
N GLY A 51 13.49 -3.52 -11.45
CA GLY A 51 13.59 -2.83 -12.73
C GLY A 51 12.29 -2.52 -13.47
N MET A 52 11.11 -2.42 -12.84
CA MET A 52 9.84 -2.26 -13.59
C MET A 52 9.60 -3.40 -14.59
N VAL A 53 9.97 -4.61 -14.19
CA VAL A 53 9.79 -5.83 -14.98
C VAL A 53 8.65 -6.64 -14.37
N ASN A 54 7.79 -7.24 -15.18
CA ASN A 54 6.80 -8.18 -14.65
C ASN A 54 7.33 -9.60 -14.53
N GLU A 55 6.49 -10.49 -14.06
CA GLU A 55 6.76 -11.91 -13.86
C GLU A 55 7.18 -12.60 -15.18
N ALA A 56 6.63 -12.15 -16.30
CA ALA A 56 6.94 -12.59 -17.66
C ALA A 56 8.17 -11.92 -18.30
N GLY A 57 8.89 -11.06 -17.57
CA GLY A 57 10.10 -10.40 -18.09
C GLY A 57 9.85 -9.15 -18.97
N GLN A 58 8.60 -8.71 -19.10
CA GLN A 58 8.25 -7.54 -19.91
C GLN A 58 8.65 -6.24 -19.21
N PHE A 59 9.14 -5.28 -19.98
CA PHE A 59 9.57 -3.96 -19.53
C PHE A 59 9.12 -2.87 -20.52
N PRO A 60 8.65 -1.70 -20.06
CA PRO A 60 8.35 -1.34 -18.67
C PRO A 60 6.96 -1.86 -18.23
N GLN A 61 6.87 -2.39 -17.02
CA GLN A 61 5.65 -2.89 -16.38
C GLN A 61 5.50 -2.22 -15.02
N VAL A 62 4.89 -1.05 -15.02
CA VAL A 62 4.67 -0.24 -13.82
C VAL A 62 3.32 0.47 -13.93
N CYS A 63 2.63 0.64 -12.81
CA CYS A 63 1.40 1.44 -12.75
C CYS A 63 1.61 2.76 -12.00
N ILE A 64 0.71 3.71 -12.21
CA ILE A 64 0.72 5.02 -11.56
C ILE A 64 0.78 4.92 -10.02
N LYS A 65 0.10 3.94 -9.42
CA LYS A 65 0.13 3.70 -7.97
C LYS A 65 1.52 3.31 -7.47
N SER A 66 2.26 2.52 -8.25
CA SER A 66 3.64 2.16 -7.91
C SER A 66 4.56 3.39 -7.94
N LEU A 67 4.39 4.25 -8.94
CA LEU A 67 5.15 5.51 -9.07
C LEU A 67 4.82 6.48 -7.94
N GLN A 68 3.55 6.60 -7.57
CA GLN A 68 3.11 7.42 -6.44
C GLN A 68 3.72 6.94 -5.12
N ALA A 69 3.68 5.63 -4.86
CA ALA A 69 4.29 5.06 -3.65
C ALA A 69 5.79 5.36 -3.58
N MET A 70 6.51 5.12 -4.69
CA MET A 70 7.96 5.39 -4.74
C MET A 70 8.29 6.87 -4.63
N ALA A 71 7.50 7.76 -5.25
CA ALA A 71 7.68 9.19 -5.11
C ALA A 71 7.45 9.65 -3.65
N GLY A 72 6.47 9.06 -2.96
CA GLY A 72 6.20 9.31 -1.54
C GLY A 72 7.38 8.95 -0.64
N ASP A 73 8.06 7.82 -0.89
CA ASP A 73 9.24 7.41 -0.11
C ASP A 73 10.47 8.29 -0.33
N LEU A 74 10.56 8.94 -1.49
CA LEU A 74 11.67 9.82 -1.85
C LEU A 74 11.56 11.22 -1.25
N GLN A 75 10.43 11.53 -0.60
CA GLN A 75 10.23 12.79 0.11
C GLN A 75 11.29 13.00 1.19
N GLY A 76 11.63 14.28 1.41
CA GLY A 76 12.50 14.69 2.51
C GLY A 76 11.84 14.45 3.87
N ALA A 77 12.64 14.54 4.93
CA ALA A 77 12.13 14.49 6.30
C ALA A 77 11.15 15.63 6.57
N ILE A 78 10.18 15.40 7.45
CA ILE A 78 9.38 16.46 8.07
C ILE A 78 10.36 17.45 8.75
N PRO A 79 10.32 18.76 8.44
CA PRO A 79 11.20 19.76 9.06
C PRO A 79 11.05 19.79 10.59
N ALA A 80 12.12 20.10 11.32
CA ALA A 80 12.10 20.06 12.79
C ALA A 80 11.09 21.05 13.40
N GLU A 81 10.96 22.23 12.79
CA GLU A 81 10.01 23.27 13.15
C GLU A 81 8.55 22.91 12.88
N PHE A 82 8.28 21.84 12.13
CA PHE A 82 6.91 21.39 11.86
C PHE A 82 6.16 21.09 13.16
N TRP A 83 6.84 20.43 14.11
CA TRP A 83 6.25 19.95 15.36
C TRP A 83 5.90 21.07 16.33
N SER A 84 6.67 22.16 16.34
CA SER A 84 6.38 23.35 17.16
C SER A 84 5.35 24.27 16.51
N ARG A 85 5.17 24.21 15.19
CA ARG A 85 4.21 25.06 14.46
C ARG A 85 2.80 24.47 14.38
N HIS A 86 2.67 23.15 14.39
CA HIS A 86 1.39 22.48 14.17
C HIS A 86 0.88 21.80 15.42
N ALA A 87 -0.16 22.40 16.03
CA ALA A 87 -0.92 21.75 17.09
C ALA A 87 -1.66 20.52 16.55
N VAL A 88 -1.87 19.51 17.39
CA VAL A 88 -2.59 18.27 17.04
C VAL A 88 -3.97 18.56 16.47
N ALA A 89 -4.72 19.49 17.05
CA ALA A 89 -6.03 19.90 16.54
C ALA A 89 -5.95 20.47 15.11
N GLY A 90 -4.87 21.21 14.80
CA GLY A 90 -4.61 21.72 13.45
C GLY A 90 -4.16 20.64 12.47
N LEU A 91 -3.52 19.57 12.93
CA LEU A 91 -3.21 18.40 12.09
C LEU A 91 -4.47 17.58 11.78
N GLN A 92 -5.37 17.44 12.75
CA GLN A 92 -6.63 16.69 12.60
C GLN A 92 -7.60 17.32 11.59
N SER A 93 -7.53 18.64 11.39
CA SER A 93 -8.36 19.33 10.39
C SER A 93 -7.78 19.26 8.96
N GLN A 94 -6.56 18.76 8.79
CA GLN A 94 -5.93 18.65 7.48
C GLN A 94 -6.37 17.38 6.74
N THR A 95 -6.37 17.48 5.42
CA THR A 95 -6.60 16.31 4.56
C THR A 95 -5.40 15.37 4.60
N SER A 96 -5.62 14.07 4.40
CA SER A 96 -4.54 13.09 4.27
C SER A 96 -3.53 13.46 3.19
N HIS A 97 -3.99 14.10 2.11
CA HIS A 97 -3.11 14.61 1.06
C HIS A 97 -2.17 15.70 1.58
N SER A 98 -2.66 16.67 2.37
CA SER A 98 -1.83 17.71 2.97
C SER A 98 -0.79 17.14 3.94
N LEU A 99 -1.23 16.21 4.79
CA LEU A 99 -0.36 15.54 5.75
C LEU A 99 0.75 14.74 5.07
N GLU A 100 0.43 14.00 4.01
CA GLU A 100 1.43 13.24 3.22
C GLU A 100 2.51 14.15 2.60
N HIS A 101 2.16 15.39 2.25
CA HIS A 101 3.11 16.37 1.69
C HIS A 101 3.88 17.16 2.76
N SER A 102 3.65 16.88 4.06
CA SER A 102 4.44 17.48 5.14
C SER A 102 5.86 16.90 5.23
N GLY A 103 6.12 15.79 4.53
CA GLY A 103 7.39 15.07 4.51
C GLY A 103 7.33 13.74 5.25
N ARG A 104 8.46 13.04 5.28
CA ARG A 104 8.59 11.71 5.89
C ARG A 104 8.90 11.82 7.38
N LEU A 105 8.19 11.04 8.20
CA LEU A 105 8.55 10.86 9.61
C LEU A 105 9.84 10.04 9.73
N VAL A 106 10.91 10.67 10.21
CA VAL A 106 12.26 10.06 10.30
C VAL A 106 12.76 9.86 11.72
N GLN A 107 12.02 10.34 12.71
CA GLN A 107 12.34 10.21 14.13
C GLN A 107 11.05 10.01 14.94
N PRO A 108 11.12 9.36 16.12
CA PRO A 108 9.97 9.24 16.99
C PRO A 108 9.47 10.60 17.46
N VAL A 109 8.16 10.71 17.65
CA VAL A 109 7.51 11.89 18.22
C VAL A 109 6.57 11.46 19.33
N LEU A 110 6.46 12.31 20.35
CA LEU A 110 5.67 12.07 21.55
C LEU A 110 4.69 13.20 21.78
N LEU A 111 3.44 12.85 22.04
CA LEU A 111 2.46 13.77 22.62
C LEU A 111 2.33 13.46 24.10
N ARG A 112 2.75 14.39 24.97
CA ARG A 112 2.62 14.23 26.42
C ARG A 112 1.17 14.54 26.87
N PRO A 113 0.69 13.97 27.98
CA PRO A 113 -0.61 14.32 28.54
C PRO A 113 -0.77 15.83 28.69
N GLY A 114 -1.90 16.38 28.23
CA GLY A 114 -2.20 17.81 28.25
C GLY A 114 -1.44 18.67 27.22
N ALA A 115 -0.49 18.12 26.47
CA ALA A 115 0.23 18.86 25.44
C ALA A 115 -0.63 19.04 24.18
N THR A 116 -0.44 20.16 23.50
CA THR A 116 -1.12 20.49 22.23
C THR A 116 -0.27 20.19 21.01
N HIS A 117 1.02 19.94 21.18
CA HIS A 117 2.00 19.74 20.10
C HIS A 117 2.80 18.46 20.34
N PHE A 118 3.11 17.75 19.26
CA PHE A 118 4.07 16.65 19.28
C PHE A 118 5.47 17.19 19.56
N GLN A 119 6.30 16.39 20.22
CA GLN A 119 7.70 16.69 20.45
C GLN A 119 8.57 15.55 19.94
N PRO A 120 9.61 15.83 19.13
CA PRO A 120 10.62 14.85 18.82
C PRO A 120 11.26 14.25 20.06
N VAL A 121 11.49 12.94 20.04
CA VAL A 121 12.22 12.23 21.11
C VAL A 121 13.25 11.29 20.48
N THR A 122 14.23 10.87 21.27
CA THR A 122 15.23 9.90 20.81
C THR A 122 14.59 8.51 20.67
N TRP A 123 15.22 7.64 19.86
CA TRP A 123 14.83 6.23 19.80
C TRP A 123 14.93 5.54 21.17
N THR A 124 15.96 5.84 21.95
CA THR A 124 16.11 5.32 23.32
C THR A 124 14.92 5.71 24.19
N GLU A 125 14.54 6.99 24.23
CA GLU A 125 13.38 7.44 25.02
C GLU A 125 12.08 6.77 24.53
N ALA A 126 11.89 6.66 23.20
CA ALA A 126 10.71 6.00 22.64
C ALA A 126 10.63 4.52 23.05
N PHE A 127 11.73 3.77 22.91
CA PHE A 127 11.77 2.36 23.29
C PHE A 127 11.61 2.16 24.79
N ASP A 128 12.26 2.94 25.63
CA ASP A 128 12.14 2.85 27.09
C ASP A 128 10.68 3.04 27.54
N ARG A 129 9.98 4.01 26.95
CA ARG A 129 8.55 4.25 27.22
C ARG A 129 7.68 3.08 26.77
N ILE A 130 7.91 2.55 25.56
CA ILE A 130 7.17 1.40 25.03
C ILE A 130 7.39 0.18 25.94
N ILE A 131 8.64 -0.11 26.31
CA ILE A 131 9.01 -1.24 27.17
C ILE A 131 8.36 -1.08 28.55
N ALA A 132 8.46 0.10 29.17
CA ALA A 132 7.85 0.37 30.46
C ALA A 132 6.33 0.14 30.42
N LYS A 133 5.66 0.59 29.34
CA LYS A 133 4.22 0.41 29.16
C LYS A 133 3.84 -1.05 28.95
N LEU A 134 4.58 -1.79 28.12
CA LEU A 134 4.34 -3.21 27.88
C LEU A 134 4.57 -4.06 29.14
N ARG A 135 5.56 -3.73 29.98
CA ARG A 135 5.78 -4.41 31.27
C ARG A 135 4.63 -4.21 32.27
N ALA A 136 3.90 -3.10 32.16
CA ALA A 136 2.84 -2.74 33.09
C ALA A 136 1.44 -3.18 32.64
N ILE A 137 1.26 -3.60 31.38
CA ILE A 137 -0.04 -4.00 30.84
C ILE A 137 -0.18 -5.53 30.85
N PRO A 138 -1.32 -6.09 31.29
CA PRO A 138 -1.61 -7.51 31.11
C PRO A 138 -1.66 -7.89 29.62
N PRO A 139 -1.03 -9.00 29.19
CA PRO A 139 -0.94 -9.35 27.78
C PRO A 139 -2.29 -9.41 27.04
N LEU A 140 -3.33 -9.90 27.70
CA LEU A 140 -4.67 -10.03 27.12
C LEU A 140 -5.39 -8.68 26.92
N GLU A 141 -4.89 -7.59 27.50
CA GLU A 141 -5.40 -6.23 27.27
C GLU A 141 -4.71 -5.52 26.09
N THR A 142 -3.90 -6.26 25.33
CA THR A 142 -3.23 -5.72 24.13
C THR A 142 -3.85 -6.23 22.84
N PHE A 143 -3.74 -5.40 21.80
CA PHE A 143 -4.11 -5.75 20.43
C PHE A 143 -2.97 -5.36 19.48
N TRP A 144 -2.61 -6.29 18.60
CA TRP A 144 -1.48 -6.16 17.69
C TRP A 144 -1.98 -6.14 16.26
N TYR A 145 -1.62 -5.10 15.52
CA TYR A 145 -2.00 -4.93 14.13
C TYR A 145 -0.76 -4.77 13.25
N PHE A 146 -0.66 -5.57 12.18
CA PHE A 146 0.35 -5.34 11.15
C PHE A 146 -0.27 -4.92 9.82
N SER A 147 0.47 -4.08 9.12
CA SER A 147 0.13 -3.61 7.79
C SER A 147 0.40 -4.70 6.76
N GLY A 148 -0.56 -4.96 5.85
CA GLY A 148 -0.32 -5.80 4.66
C GLY A 148 0.66 -5.18 3.66
N ARG A 149 1.18 -3.98 3.94
CA ARG A 149 2.25 -3.31 3.20
C ARG A 149 3.63 -3.61 3.75
N SER A 150 3.71 -4.17 4.95
CA SER A 150 4.94 -4.67 5.55
C SER A 150 5.34 -6.00 4.91
N SER A 151 6.61 -6.39 5.06
CA SER A 151 7.07 -7.67 4.56
C SER A 151 6.52 -8.84 5.38
N ASN A 152 6.59 -10.05 4.81
CA ASN A 152 6.20 -11.27 5.52
C ASN A 152 7.09 -11.51 6.75
N GLU A 153 8.37 -11.16 6.67
CA GLU A 153 9.34 -11.29 7.76
C GLU A 153 9.00 -10.35 8.92
N ALA A 154 8.69 -9.08 8.63
CA ALA A 154 8.27 -8.13 9.65
C ALA A 154 6.96 -8.57 10.33
N SER A 155 6.02 -9.10 9.55
CA SER A 155 4.75 -9.63 10.06
C SER A 155 4.98 -10.87 10.92
N PHE A 156 5.88 -11.76 10.51
CA PHE A 156 6.28 -12.96 11.26
C PHE A 156 6.92 -12.59 12.60
N LEU A 157 7.82 -11.61 12.63
CA LEU A 157 8.45 -11.14 13.86
C LEU A 157 7.43 -10.50 14.81
N LEU A 158 6.51 -9.67 14.30
CA LEU A 158 5.49 -9.04 15.15
C LEU A 158 4.55 -10.06 15.78
N GLN A 159 4.05 -11.02 14.99
CA GLN A 159 3.13 -12.03 15.51
C GLN A 159 3.82 -12.94 16.53
N LEU A 160 5.11 -13.24 16.31
CA LEU A 160 5.90 -14.05 17.24
C LEU A 160 6.10 -13.30 18.55
N PHE A 161 6.46 -12.02 18.47
CA PHE A 161 6.61 -11.16 19.62
C PHE A 161 5.31 -11.05 20.43
N ALA A 162 4.17 -10.80 19.78
CA ALA A 162 2.87 -10.70 20.45
C ALA A 162 2.52 -12.00 21.21
N ARG A 163 2.79 -13.16 20.60
CA ARG A 163 2.55 -14.48 21.22
C ARG A 163 3.51 -14.76 22.37
N LEU A 164 4.79 -14.42 22.23
CA LEU A 164 5.77 -14.51 23.32
C LEU A 164 5.44 -13.56 24.49
N TYR A 165 4.89 -12.39 24.17
CA TYR A 165 4.39 -11.44 25.16
C TYR A 165 3.13 -11.97 25.89
N GLY A 166 2.45 -12.97 25.34
CA GLY A 166 1.29 -13.63 25.95
C GLY A 166 -0.06 -13.23 25.36
N SER A 167 -0.09 -12.60 24.18
CA SER A 167 -1.32 -12.20 23.49
C SER A 167 -1.53 -12.98 22.18
N ASN A 168 -2.75 -13.45 21.98
CA ASN A 168 -3.20 -13.98 20.68
C ASN A 168 -4.06 -12.98 19.89
N HIS A 169 -4.21 -11.74 20.39
CA HIS A 169 -5.01 -10.70 19.73
C HIS A 169 -4.21 -10.04 18.60
N VAL A 170 -3.96 -10.81 17.54
CA VAL A 170 -3.15 -10.38 16.39
C VAL A 170 -4.01 -10.39 15.13
N ASN A 171 -4.09 -9.25 14.46
CA ASN A 171 -4.83 -9.09 13.20
C ASN A 171 -4.05 -8.24 12.19
N ASN A 172 -4.58 -8.17 10.96
CA ASN A 172 -4.01 -7.39 9.87
C ASN A 172 -5.11 -6.82 8.96
N VAL A 173 -4.69 -6.11 7.91
CA VAL A 173 -5.60 -5.52 6.92
C VAL A 173 -6.47 -6.55 6.19
N SER A 174 -5.99 -7.79 5.98
CA SER A 174 -6.76 -8.80 5.26
C SER A 174 -7.98 -9.28 6.05
N TYR A 175 -7.99 -9.13 7.37
CA TYR A 175 -9.19 -9.38 8.19
C TYR A 175 -10.38 -8.54 7.73
N TYR A 176 -10.16 -7.27 7.37
CA TYR A 176 -11.23 -6.38 6.91
C TYR A 176 -11.58 -6.59 5.43
N CYS A 177 -10.59 -6.89 4.59
CA CYS A 177 -10.78 -6.94 3.14
C CYS A 177 -11.09 -8.32 2.57
N HIS A 178 -10.62 -9.41 3.20
CA HIS A 178 -10.59 -10.74 2.61
C HIS A 178 -11.12 -11.86 3.51
N GLN A 179 -11.59 -11.55 4.73
CA GLN A 179 -12.07 -12.58 5.66
C GLN A 179 -13.30 -13.33 5.13
N ALA A 180 -14.28 -12.59 4.59
CA ALA A 180 -15.47 -13.19 4.01
C ALA A 180 -15.15 -14.08 2.79
N SER A 181 -14.28 -13.61 1.90
CA SER A 181 -13.83 -14.41 0.75
C SER A 181 -13.05 -15.65 1.18
N GLY A 182 -12.21 -15.54 2.21
CA GLY A 182 -11.44 -16.66 2.73
C GLY A 182 -12.33 -17.76 3.29
N ALA A 183 -13.37 -17.40 4.05
CA ALA A 183 -14.35 -18.35 4.57
C ALA A 183 -15.15 -19.03 3.43
N GLY A 184 -15.64 -18.24 2.48
CA GLY A 184 -16.39 -18.75 1.33
C GLY A 184 -15.57 -19.71 0.47
N LEU A 185 -14.36 -19.31 0.07
CA LEU A 185 -13.48 -20.15 -0.75
C LEU A 185 -13.08 -21.44 -0.01
N THR A 186 -12.71 -21.35 1.27
CA THR A 186 -12.35 -22.55 2.05
C THR A 186 -13.49 -23.57 2.09
N SER A 187 -14.74 -23.13 2.19
CA SER A 187 -15.91 -24.01 2.21
C SER A 187 -16.17 -24.76 0.89
N VAL A 188 -15.66 -24.24 -0.24
CA VAL A 188 -15.90 -24.79 -1.58
C VAL A 188 -14.67 -25.52 -2.13
N THR A 189 -13.47 -24.96 -1.94
CA THR A 189 -12.22 -25.43 -2.55
C THR A 189 -11.20 -25.96 -1.54
N GLY A 190 -11.48 -25.84 -0.23
CA GLY A 190 -10.54 -26.21 0.83
C GLY A 190 -9.42 -25.20 1.08
N SER A 191 -9.31 -24.13 0.29
CA SER A 191 -8.33 -23.05 0.46
C SER A 191 -9.01 -21.68 0.50
N GLY A 192 -8.55 -20.80 1.41
CA GLY A 192 -9.00 -19.40 1.47
C GLY A 192 -8.25 -18.46 0.52
N THR A 193 -7.37 -18.98 -0.33
CA THR A 193 -6.52 -18.20 -1.24
C THR A 193 -7.07 -18.21 -2.67
N ALA A 194 -6.53 -17.34 -3.53
CA ALA A 194 -6.79 -17.40 -4.97
C ALA A 194 -6.46 -18.80 -5.52
N THR A 195 -7.29 -19.27 -6.46
CA THR A 195 -7.16 -20.57 -7.13
C THR A 195 -6.41 -20.50 -8.47
N LEU A 196 -6.05 -19.31 -8.90
CA LEU A 196 -5.43 -19.01 -10.18
C LEU A 196 -4.40 -17.89 -10.05
N THR A 197 -3.49 -17.85 -11.00
CA THR A 197 -2.48 -16.82 -11.18
C THR A 197 -2.92 -15.79 -12.21
N LEU A 198 -2.19 -14.68 -12.30
CA LEU A 198 -2.47 -13.65 -13.32
C LEU A 198 -2.28 -14.17 -14.75
N ASP A 199 -1.41 -15.16 -14.93
CA ASP A 199 -1.11 -15.75 -16.25
C ASP A 199 -2.29 -16.56 -16.78
N ASP A 200 -2.99 -17.28 -15.90
CA ASP A 200 -4.19 -18.05 -16.25
C ASP A 200 -5.27 -17.19 -16.90
N LEU A 201 -5.38 -15.91 -16.50
CA LEU A 201 -6.34 -14.96 -17.09
C LEU A 201 -6.04 -14.65 -18.56
N GLN A 202 -4.80 -14.81 -19.03
CA GLN A 202 -4.46 -14.61 -20.44
C GLN A 202 -5.08 -15.67 -21.34
N HIS A 203 -5.38 -16.84 -20.78
CA HIS A 203 -5.99 -17.99 -21.47
C HIS A 203 -7.52 -18.01 -21.39
N ALA A 204 -8.14 -17.14 -20.60
CA ALA A 204 -9.60 -17.14 -20.37
C ALA A 204 -10.39 -16.46 -21.50
N ASP A 205 -11.35 -17.14 -22.13
CA ASP A 205 -12.17 -16.53 -23.20
C ASP A 205 -13.22 -15.55 -22.68
N VAL A 206 -13.61 -15.68 -21.40
CA VAL A 206 -14.55 -14.80 -20.73
C VAL A 206 -14.05 -14.49 -19.31
N ILE A 207 -14.02 -13.21 -18.95
CA ILE A 207 -13.62 -12.74 -17.61
C ILE A 207 -14.78 -11.98 -16.97
N PHE A 208 -15.18 -12.41 -15.78
CA PHE A 208 -16.16 -11.71 -14.95
C PHE A 208 -15.46 -10.90 -13.85
N ILE A 209 -15.85 -9.63 -13.71
CA ILE A 209 -15.35 -8.71 -12.69
C ILE A 209 -16.54 -8.28 -11.84
N ILE A 210 -16.64 -8.86 -10.64
CA ILE A 210 -17.78 -8.63 -9.74
C ILE A 210 -17.27 -7.83 -8.54
N GLY A 211 -17.82 -6.63 -8.31
CA GLY A 211 -17.43 -5.77 -7.19
C GLY A 211 -15.99 -5.24 -7.22
N GLY A 212 -15.34 -5.28 -8.40
CA GLY A 212 -13.96 -4.85 -8.59
C GLY A 212 -13.83 -3.57 -9.42
N ASN A 213 -12.80 -2.77 -9.12
CA ASN A 213 -12.35 -1.64 -9.94
C ASN A 213 -10.86 -1.81 -10.30
N PRO A 214 -10.52 -2.62 -11.32
CA PRO A 214 -9.13 -2.86 -11.71
C PRO A 214 -8.40 -1.60 -12.14
N ALA A 215 -9.07 -0.67 -12.84
CA ALA A 215 -8.46 0.56 -13.33
C ALA A 215 -7.85 1.41 -12.20
N SER A 216 -8.52 1.47 -11.04
CA SER A 216 -7.99 2.12 -9.85
C SER A 216 -7.14 1.17 -9.00
N ASN A 217 -7.67 0.01 -8.61
CA ASN A 217 -7.11 -0.81 -7.54
C ASN A 217 -5.98 -1.74 -8.01
N HIS A 218 -6.08 -2.24 -9.24
CA HIS A 218 -5.10 -3.16 -9.83
C HIS A 218 -4.78 -2.75 -11.28
N PRO A 219 -4.21 -1.56 -11.55
CA PRO A 219 -4.18 -1.01 -12.91
C PRO A 219 -3.43 -1.90 -13.91
N ARG A 220 -2.52 -2.76 -13.44
CA ARG A 220 -1.85 -3.77 -14.28
C ARG A 220 -2.80 -4.81 -14.85
N LEU A 221 -3.87 -5.15 -14.15
CA LEU A 221 -4.90 -6.08 -14.63
C LEU A 221 -5.60 -5.54 -15.88
N MET A 222 -5.64 -4.21 -16.07
CA MET A 222 -6.23 -3.61 -17.28
C MET A 222 -5.56 -4.10 -18.56
N HIS A 223 -4.24 -4.37 -18.56
CA HIS A 223 -3.58 -4.92 -19.74
C HIS A 223 -4.13 -6.31 -20.10
N VAL A 224 -4.35 -7.17 -19.11
CA VAL A 224 -4.91 -8.51 -19.34
C VAL A 224 -6.34 -8.41 -19.88
N LEU A 225 -7.16 -7.52 -19.30
CA LEU A 225 -8.54 -7.30 -19.76
C LEU A 225 -8.59 -6.74 -21.19
N MET A 226 -7.70 -5.79 -21.51
CA MET A 226 -7.58 -5.23 -22.86
C MET A 226 -7.13 -6.30 -23.87
N HIS A 227 -6.09 -7.08 -23.54
CA HIS A 227 -5.62 -8.17 -24.39
C HIS A 227 -6.68 -9.24 -24.62
N THR A 228 -7.44 -9.61 -23.57
CA THR A 228 -8.55 -10.55 -23.67
C THR A 228 -9.58 -10.07 -24.70
N ARG A 229 -9.97 -8.79 -24.65
CA ARG A 229 -10.89 -8.21 -25.66
C ARG A 229 -10.29 -8.14 -27.05
N GLN A 230 -9.01 -7.79 -27.18
CA GLN A 230 -8.32 -7.69 -28.48
C GLN A 230 -8.26 -9.03 -29.21
N ARG A 231 -8.14 -10.14 -28.48
CA ARG A 231 -8.17 -11.50 -29.06
C ARG A 231 -9.57 -12.09 -29.23
N GLY A 232 -10.62 -11.28 -29.08
CA GLY A 232 -12.02 -11.69 -29.28
C GLY A 232 -12.73 -12.25 -28.03
N GLY A 233 -12.06 -12.28 -26.87
CA GLY A 233 -12.68 -12.67 -25.61
C GLY A 233 -13.62 -11.60 -25.03
N GLN A 234 -14.37 -11.98 -24.01
CA GLN A 234 -15.37 -11.12 -23.37
C GLN A 234 -14.96 -10.71 -21.95
N VAL A 235 -15.26 -9.46 -21.59
CA VAL A 235 -15.09 -8.96 -20.21
C VAL A 235 -16.44 -8.43 -19.74
N VAL A 236 -16.97 -9.06 -18.69
CA VAL A 236 -18.27 -8.72 -18.09
C VAL A 236 -18.02 -8.07 -16.73
N VAL A 237 -18.53 -6.85 -16.53
CA VAL A 237 -18.37 -6.10 -15.28
C VAL A 237 -19.70 -5.99 -14.57
N ILE A 238 -19.74 -6.40 -13.31
CA ILE A 238 -20.92 -6.34 -12.43
C ILE A 238 -20.53 -5.47 -11.22
N ASN A 239 -20.97 -4.21 -11.23
CA ASN A 239 -20.65 -3.22 -10.20
C ASN A 239 -21.83 -2.24 -10.07
N PRO A 240 -22.24 -1.83 -8.84
CA PRO A 240 -23.27 -0.80 -8.65
C PRO A 240 -22.93 0.57 -9.26
N VAL A 241 -21.66 0.83 -9.59
CA VAL A 241 -21.21 2.09 -10.18
C VAL A 241 -20.41 1.87 -11.46
N ILE A 242 -20.52 2.83 -12.39
CA ILE A 242 -19.68 2.88 -13.58
C ILE A 242 -18.36 3.55 -13.21
N GLU A 243 -17.33 2.72 -13.08
CA GLU A 243 -15.98 3.15 -12.74
C GLU A 243 -15.25 3.77 -13.94
N THR A 244 -14.28 4.64 -13.66
CA THR A 244 -13.45 5.24 -14.71
C THR A 244 -12.31 4.30 -15.08
N GLY A 245 -12.32 3.77 -16.31
CA GLY A 245 -11.23 3.00 -16.90
C GLY A 245 -11.71 1.79 -17.68
#